data_AF-A0A940UT28-F1
#
_entry.id   AF-A0A940UT28-F1
#
_cell.length_a   1.000
_cell.length_b   1.000
_cell.length_c   1.000
_cell.angle_alpha   90.00
_cell.angle_beta   90.00
_cell.angle_gamma   90.00
#
_symmetry.space_group_name_H-M   'P 1'
#
loop_
_entity.id
_entity.type
_entity.pdbx_description
1 polymer ?
#
loop_
_entity_poly.entity_id
_entity_poly.type
_entity_poly.pdbx_seq_one_letter_code
_entity_poly.pdbx_strand_id
1 'polypeptide(L)'
;MGLGNFIENTEQQFFEKMKSKYGLEIAEPVKSIVEWARNKELFVEFSGEQDMSCSPLVHHKGQKIKLIVIWTSGTIYLPFTFGKKGPFHGDEDKRTELIDRFRRIPVGFDSAKTTSKVKTNPKIHLGSLKRDNVPGKFIDVLEWELQEIMKS
;
A
#
# COMPACT_ATOMS: atom_id res chain seq x y z
N MET A 1 0.11 -38.32 -6.93
CA MET A 1 -0.73 -37.12 -6.67
C MET A 1 0.20 -35.93 -6.78
N GLY A 2 0.01 -35.10 -7.81
CA GLY A 2 0.92 -34.00 -8.13
C GLY A 2 0.87 -32.92 -7.06
N LEU A 3 2.03 -32.59 -6.50
CA LEU A 3 2.23 -31.36 -5.74
C LEU A 3 2.09 -30.22 -6.76
N GLY A 4 1.00 -29.45 -6.63
CA GLY A 4 0.81 -28.25 -7.44
C GLY A 4 1.97 -27.31 -7.21
N ASN A 5 2.58 -26.85 -8.31
CA ASN A 5 3.62 -25.83 -8.33
C ASN A 5 3.17 -24.61 -7.50
N PHE A 6 3.71 -24.48 -6.28
CA PHE A 6 3.53 -23.27 -5.50
C PHE A 6 4.35 -22.15 -6.16
N ILE A 7 3.68 -21.03 -6.39
CA ILE A 7 4.18 -19.88 -7.14
C ILE A 7 5.26 -19.18 -6.32
N GLU A 8 6.51 -19.61 -6.44
CA GLU A 8 7.69 -18.96 -5.84
C GLU A 8 8.15 -17.70 -6.61
N ASN A 9 7.35 -17.20 -7.56
CA ASN A 9 7.85 -16.30 -8.60
C ASN A 9 7.10 -14.96 -8.74
N THR A 10 6.12 -14.62 -7.89
CA THR A 10 5.33 -13.37 -8.02
C THR A 10 6.02 -12.13 -7.44
N GLU A 11 6.79 -12.26 -6.36
CA GLU A 11 7.54 -11.13 -5.80
C GLU A 11 8.69 -10.71 -6.71
N GLN A 12 9.50 -11.69 -7.15
CA GLN A 12 10.62 -11.42 -8.05
C GLN A 12 10.11 -10.76 -9.33
N GLN A 13 9.08 -11.33 -9.96
CA GLN A 13 8.45 -10.73 -11.14
C GLN A 13 7.91 -9.31 -10.88
N PHE A 14 7.30 -9.07 -9.70
CA PHE A 14 6.84 -7.74 -9.33
C PHE A 14 8.00 -6.73 -9.30
N PHE A 15 9.09 -7.04 -8.61
CA PHE A 15 10.23 -6.13 -8.50
C PHE A 15 11.02 -5.99 -9.81
N GLU A 16 11.16 -7.05 -10.59
CA GLU A 16 11.74 -6.99 -11.94
C GLU A 16 10.94 -6.05 -12.83
N LYS A 17 9.60 -6.13 -12.78
CA LYS A 17 8.71 -5.26 -13.54
C LYS A 17 8.76 -3.82 -13.06
N MET A 18 8.83 -3.59 -11.75
CA MET A 18 8.99 -2.24 -11.18
C MET A 18 10.32 -1.61 -11.62
N LYS A 19 11.41 -2.37 -11.53
CA LYS A 19 12.74 -1.93 -11.96
C LYS A 19 12.78 -1.65 -13.46
N SER A 20 12.20 -2.54 -14.28
CA SER A 20 12.14 -2.37 -15.74
C SER A 20 11.36 -1.12 -16.15
N LYS A 21 10.21 -0.85 -15.51
CA LYS A 21 9.33 0.25 -15.89
C LYS A 21 9.70 1.60 -15.28
N TYR A 22 10.22 1.63 -14.05
CA TYR A 22 10.43 2.86 -13.29
C TYR A 22 11.86 3.10 -12.80
N GLY A 23 12.77 2.16 -13.05
CA GLY A 23 14.14 2.24 -12.57
C GLY A 23 14.29 1.91 -11.08
N LEU A 24 15.54 1.92 -10.62
CA LEU A 24 15.88 1.65 -9.21
C LEU A 24 15.38 2.75 -8.28
N GLU A 25 15.23 3.98 -8.78
CA GLU A 25 14.77 5.11 -7.99
C GLU A 25 13.32 4.99 -7.48
N ILE A 26 12.56 4.02 -7.99
CA ILE A 26 11.22 3.65 -7.49
C ILE A 26 11.21 2.24 -6.92
N ALA A 27 11.91 1.30 -7.55
CA ALA A 27 11.94 -0.07 -7.08
C ALA A 27 12.51 -0.17 -5.65
N GLU A 28 13.57 0.58 -5.33
CA GLU A 28 14.19 0.57 -4.00
C GLU A 28 13.26 1.14 -2.92
N PRO A 29 12.63 2.34 -3.07
CA PRO A 29 11.60 2.79 -2.14
C PRO A 29 10.46 1.81 -1.88
N VAL A 30 9.98 1.13 -2.93
CA VAL A 30 8.91 0.13 -2.78
C VAL A 30 9.41 -1.10 -2.03
N LYS A 31 10.66 -1.51 -2.29
CA LYS A 31 11.31 -2.59 -1.56
C LYS A 31 11.45 -2.24 -0.08
N SER A 32 11.83 -1.02 0.27
CA SER A 32 11.90 -0.56 1.66
C SER A 32 10.54 -0.60 2.37
N ILE A 33 9.44 -0.30 1.67
CA ILE A 33 8.08 -0.45 2.23
C ILE A 33 7.76 -1.92 2.50
N VAL A 34 8.12 -2.83 1.59
CA VAL A 34 7.94 -4.28 1.78
C VAL A 34 8.79 -4.82 2.93
N GLU A 35 10.04 -4.37 3.03
CA GLU A 35 10.94 -4.74 4.12
C GLU A 35 10.44 -4.23 5.48
N TRP A 36 9.94 -2.99 5.55
CA TRP A 36 9.27 -2.48 6.74
C TRP A 36 8.09 -3.37 7.14
N ALA A 37 7.23 -3.74 6.19
CA ALA A 37 6.09 -4.61 6.46
C ALA A 37 6.52 -5.97 7.01
N ARG A 38 7.59 -6.56 6.45
CA ARG A 38 8.18 -7.83 6.94
C ARG A 38 8.75 -7.69 8.34
N ASN A 39 9.46 -6.60 8.63
CA ASN A 39 9.99 -6.32 9.96
C ASN A 39 8.88 -6.12 11.01
N LYS A 40 7.67 -5.78 10.56
CA LYS A 40 6.44 -5.69 11.38
C LYS A 40 5.65 -6.99 11.41
N GLU A 41 6.23 -8.08 10.89
CA GLU A 41 5.61 -9.40 10.78
C GLU A 41 4.26 -9.38 10.03
N LEU A 42 4.09 -8.41 9.14
CA LEU A 42 2.91 -8.32 8.28
C LEU A 42 3.04 -9.32 7.13
N PHE A 43 1.90 -9.89 6.72
CA PHE A 43 1.85 -10.68 5.51
C PHE A 43 1.90 -9.74 4.29
N VAL A 44 2.73 -10.05 3.30
CA VAL A 44 2.81 -9.28 2.04
C VAL A 44 2.24 -10.12 0.92
N GLU A 45 1.11 -9.67 0.37
CA GLU A 45 0.45 -10.31 -0.76
C GLU A 45 0.99 -9.74 -2.08
N PHE A 46 1.47 -10.63 -2.94
CA PHE A 46 1.79 -10.33 -4.34
C PHE A 46 0.76 -11.03 -5.23
N SER A 47 0.17 -10.30 -6.17
CA SER A 47 -0.86 -10.83 -7.05
C SER A 47 -0.87 -10.17 -8.42
N GLY A 48 -1.50 -10.83 -9.39
CA GLY A 48 -1.66 -10.33 -10.76
C GLY A 48 -0.63 -10.88 -11.73
N GLU A 49 -0.97 -10.79 -13.02
CA GLU A 49 -0.14 -11.25 -14.14
C GLU A 49 0.31 -10.04 -14.98
N GLN A 50 -0.61 -9.45 -15.73
CA GLN A 50 -0.34 -8.29 -16.59
C GLN A 50 -0.18 -6.97 -15.82
N ASP A 51 -0.93 -6.77 -14.74
CA ASP A 51 -0.71 -5.68 -13.79
C ASP A 51 -0.56 -6.30 -12.41
N MET A 52 0.67 -6.29 -11.91
CA MET A 52 0.99 -6.91 -10.64
C MET A 52 0.78 -5.90 -9.52
N SER A 53 0.39 -6.41 -8.36
CA SER A 53 0.22 -5.63 -7.15
C SER A 53 0.98 -6.24 -5.98
N CYS A 54 1.39 -5.36 -5.07
CA CYS A 54 1.97 -5.71 -3.78
C CYS A 54 1.17 -4.99 -2.70
N SER A 55 0.71 -5.73 -1.69
CA SER A 55 -0.05 -5.17 -0.56
C SER A 55 0.48 -5.73 0.76
N PRO A 56 0.92 -4.89 1.72
CA PRO A 56 1.08 -5.33 3.10
C PRO A 56 -0.28 -5.47 3.78
N LEU A 57 -0.46 -6.55 4.54
CA LEU A 57 -1.68 -6.90 5.24
C LEU A 57 -1.43 -7.14 6.71
N VAL A 58 -2.33 -6.61 7.53
CA VAL A 58 -2.44 -6.93 8.95
C VAL A 58 -3.60 -7.90 9.17
N HIS A 59 -3.38 -8.90 10.03
CA HIS A 59 -4.43 -9.78 10.52
C HIS A 59 -4.96 -9.22 11.84
N HIS A 60 -6.19 -8.71 11.85
CA HIS A 60 -6.81 -8.16 13.05
C HIS A 60 -8.24 -8.66 13.21
N LYS A 61 -8.60 -9.15 14.40
CA LYS A 61 -9.95 -9.66 14.74
C LYS A 61 -10.55 -10.61 13.68
N GLY A 62 -9.72 -11.54 13.19
CA GLY A 62 -10.12 -12.53 12.19
C GLY A 62 -10.26 -11.99 10.76
N GLN A 63 -9.75 -10.80 10.47
CA GLN A 63 -9.79 -10.18 9.14
C GLN A 63 -8.40 -9.83 8.62
N LYS A 64 -8.23 -9.91 7.30
CA LYS A 64 -7.07 -9.37 6.60
C LYS A 64 -7.39 -7.94 6.16
N ILE A 65 -6.62 -6.98 6.62
CA ILE A 65 -6.78 -5.56 6.27
C ILE A 65 -5.54 -5.15 5.47
N LYS A 66 -5.76 -4.70 4.23
CA LYS A 66 -4.69 -4.14 3.39
C LYS A 66 -4.44 -2.70 3.81
N LEU A 67 -3.19 -2.34 4.07
CA LEU A 67 -2.83 -0.94 4.37
C LEU A 67 -2.80 -0.11 3.08
N ILE A 68 -2.11 -0.64 2.07
CA ILE A 68 -2.00 -0.04 0.73
C ILE A 68 -2.00 -1.12 -0.34
N VAL A 69 -2.23 -0.71 -1.59
CA VAL A 69 -2.03 -1.57 -2.77
C VAL A 69 -1.13 -0.83 -3.75
N ILE A 70 0.08 -1.33 -3.96
CA ILE A 70 1.07 -0.78 -4.90
C ILE A 70 0.94 -1.53 -6.22
N TRP A 71 0.64 -0.82 -7.31
CA TRP A 71 0.51 -1.40 -8.64
C TRP A 71 1.72 -1.11 -9.53
N THR A 72 2.14 -2.10 -10.33
CA THR A 72 3.12 -1.90 -11.41
C THR A 72 2.62 -0.94 -12.50
N SER A 73 1.32 -0.63 -12.52
CA SER A 73 0.74 0.40 -13.39
C SER A 73 1.15 1.83 -13.00
N GLY A 74 1.71 2.04 -11.80
CA GLY A 74 2.29 3.32 -11.38
C GLY A 74 1.47 4.07 -10.33
N THR A 75 0.56 3.36 -9.67
CA THR A 75 -0.33 3.95 -8.66
C THR A 75 -0.30 3.16 -7.36
N ILE A 76 -0.39 3.87 -6.25
CA ILE A 76 -0.62 3.30 -4.92
C ILE A 76 -2.05 3.66 -4.50
N TYR A 77 -2.83 2.67 -4.06
CA TYR A 77 -4.19 2.86 -3.56
C TYR A 77 -4.24 2.80 -2.05
N LEU A 78 -5.07 3.65 -1.46
CA LEU A 78 -5.60 3.47 -0.11
C LEU A 78 -6.90 2.67 -0.20
N PRO A 79 -6.96 1.41 0.28
CA PRO A 79 -8.00 0.46 -0.07
C PRO A 79 -9.23 0.56 0.85
N PHE A 80 -9.79 1.76 1.06
CA PHE A 80 -10.90 2.02 1.99
C PHE A 80 -12.17 1.21 1.70
N THR A 81 -12.37 0.79 0.45
CA THR A 81 -13.51 -0.04 0.05
C THR A 81 -13.23 -1.54 0.12
N PHE A 82 -12.00 -1.96 0.42
CA PHE A 82 -11.64 -3.37 0.54
C PHE A 82 -11.72 -3.81 2.00
N GLY A 83 -12.60 -4.77 2.28
CA GLY A 83 -12.86 -5.26 3.64
C GLY A 83 -14.24 -4.87 4.15
N LYS A 84 -14.57 -5.31 5.36
CA LYS A 84 -15.86 -5.03 6.03
C LYS A 84 -15.71 -4.49 7.45
N LYS A 85 -14.50 -4.63 8.02
CA LYS A 85 -14.01 -4.40 9.41
C LYS A 85 -12.94 -3.31 9.52
N GLY A 86 -12.89 -2.52 10.59
CA GLY A 86 -11.71 -1.73 10.98
C GLY A 86 -11.94 -0.22 11.04
N PRO A 87 -11.01 0.54 11.64
CA PRO A 87 -11.19 1.98 11.89
C PRO A 87 -11.21 2.79 10.59
N PHE A 88 -10.68 2.26 9.49
CA PHE A 88 -10.75 2.90 8.19
C PHE A 88 -11.89 2.34 7.32
N HIS A 89 -12.77 1.51 7.89
CA HIS A 89 -13.94 0.96 7.22
C HIS A 89 -15.24 1.38 7.92
N GLY A 90 -15.88 2.42 7.38
CA GLY A 90 -17.15 2.95 7.88
C GLY A 90 -17.03 4.21 8.75
N ASP A 91 -15.82 4.53 9.22
CA ASP A 91 -15.51 5.79 9.91
C ASP A 91 -14.86 6.78 8.93
N GLU A 92 -15.62 7.81 8.56
CA GLU A 92 -15.17 8.83 7.61
C GLU A 92 -14.10 9.75 8.21
N ASP A 93 -14.09 9.96 9.53
CA ASP A 93 -13.14 10.82 10.21
C ASP A 93 -11.75 10.18 10.20
N LYS A 94 -11.66 8.88 10.48
CA LYS A 94 -10.39 8.13 10.42
C LYS A 94 -9.82 8.08 9.01
N ARG A 95 -10.66 7.87 7.99
CA ARG A 95 -10.23 7.94 6.58
C ARG A 95 -9.73 9.33 6.21
N THR A 96 -10.38 10.38 6.70
CA THR A 96 -9.97 11.78 6.47
C THR A 96 -8.63 12.05 7.13
N GLU A 97 -8.43 11.61 8.37
CA GLU A 97 -7.15 11.76 9.08
C GLU A 97 -6.01 11.05 8.34
N LEU A 98 -6.23 9.82 7.85
CA LEU A 98 -5.24 9.08 7.06
C LEU A 98 -4.89 9.82 5.76
N ILE A 99 -5.89 10.31 5.04
CA ILE A 99 -5.66 11.14 3.84
C ILE A 99 -4.85 12.39 4.20
N ASP A 100 -5.21 13.09 5.27
CA ASP A 100 -4.54 14.33 5.67
C ASP A 100 -3.09 14.10 6.10
N ARG A 101 -2.79 12.97 6.75
CA ARG A 101 -1.42 12.55 7.05
C ARG A 101 -0.60 12.34 5.78
N PHE A 102 -1.16 11.63 4.80
CA PHE A 102 -0.50 11.51 3.50
C PHE A 102 -0.40 12.86 2.76
N ARG A 103 -1.37 13.79 2.89
CA ARG A 103 -1.30 15.11 2.22
C ARG A 103 -0.17 15.98 2.76
N ARG A 104 0.26 15.76 4.00
CA ARG A 104 1.38 16.48 4.62
C ARG A 104 2.74 16.02 4.13
N ILE A 105 2.81 14.87 3.47
CA ILE A 105 4.01 14.40 2.81
C ILE A 105 3.92 14.78 1.32
N PRO A 106 5.03 15.03 0.61
CA PRO A 106 4.99 15.44 -0.78
C PRO A 106 4.72 14.22 -1.69
N VAL A 107 3.67 13.47 -1.39
CA VAL A 107 3.11 12.41 -2.22
C VAL A 107 2.09 13.03 -3.18
N GLY A 108 2.19 12.66 -4.45
CA GLY A 108 1.29 13.16 -5.47
C GLY A 108 -0.08 12.50 -5.32
N PHE A 109 -0.94 13.04 -4.45
CA PHE A 109 -2.35 12.69 -4.51
C PHE A 109 -2.94 13.22 -5.80
N ASP A 110 -3.76 12.40 -6.43
CA ASP A 110 -4.60 12.86 -7.53
C ASP A 110 -5.56 13.94 -6.99
N SER A 111 -5.20 15.20 -7.22
CA SER A 111 -5.77 16.41 -6.63
C SER A 111 -7.09 16.85 -7.26
N ALA A 112 -7.59 16.11 -8.26
CA ALA A 112 -8.90 16.37 -8.80
C ALA A 112 -9.99 15.80 -7.85
N LYS A 113 -10.62 16.69 -7.08
CA LYS A 113 -11.89 16.51 -6.33
C LYS A 113 -11.81 15.61 -5.08
N THR A 114 -11.53 16.23 -3.96
CA THR A 114 -11.20 15.61 -2.67
C THR A 114 -12.35 15.48 -1.67
N THR A 115 -13.53 16.04 -1.93
CA THR A 115 -14.68 15.94 -1.00
C THR A 115 -15.41 14.59 -1.06
N SER A 116 -15.29 13.82 -2.14
CA SER A 116 -16.01 12.53 -2.31
C SER A 116 -15.12 11.29 -2.16
N LYS A 117 -13.79 11.43 -2.00
CA LYS A 117 -12.83 10.30 -2.01
C LYS A 117 -12.73 9.51 -0.70
N VAL A 118 -13.29 10.03 0.40
CA VAL A 118 -13.46 9.26 1.65
C VAL A 118 -14.37 8.04 1.44
N LYS A 119 -15.18 8.06 0.37
CA LYS A 119 -16.07 6.96 -0.05
C LYS A 119 -15.47 6.07 -1.14
N THR A 120 -14.27 6.38 -1.64
CA THR A 120 -13.59 5.62 -2.71
C THR A 120 -12.20 5.16 -2.24
N ASN A 121 -11.33 4.77 -3.17
CA ASN A 121 -9.94 4.42 -2.90
C ASN A 121 -9.02 5.54 -3.40
N PRO A 122 -8.56 6.45 -2.52
CA PRO A 122 -7.60 7.49 -2.90
C PRO A 122 -6.37 6.92 -3.60
N LYS A 123 -5.85 7.68 -4.57
CA LYS A 123 -4.73 7.30 -5.43
C LYS A 123 -3.54 8.22 -5.19
N ILE A 124 -2.37 7.62 -5.02
CA ILE A 124 -1.08 8.28 -4.93
C ILE A 124 -0.22 7.86 -6.12
N HIS A 125 0.39 8.83 -6.79
CA HIS A 125 1.33 8.57 -7.88
C HIS A 125 2.61 7.92 -7.35
N LEU A 126 2.95 6.74 -7.87
CA LEU A 126 4.13 5.99 -7.46
C LEU A 126 5.43 6.81 -7.64
N GLY A 127 5.49 7.61 -8.71
CA GLY A 127 6.60 8.53 -8.99
C GLY A 127 6.98 9.49 -7.85
N SER A 128 6.07 9.74 -6.92
CA SER A 128 6.36 10.59 -5.76
C SER A 128 7.34 9.99 -4.76
N LEU A 129 7.53 8.67 -4.76
CA LEU A 129 8.50 7.99 -3.91
C LEU A 129 9.97 8.27 -4.28
N LYS A 130 10.25 8.79 -5.48
CA LYS A 130 11.62 9.17 -5.91
C LYS A 130 12.21 10.32 -5.08
N ARG A 131 11.37 11.08 -4.39
CA ARG A 131 11.76 12.28 -3.68
C ARG A 131 12.43 11.93 -2.35
N ASP A 132 13.48 12.67 -2.02
CA ASP A 132 14.22 12.49 -0.77
C ASP A 132 13.28 12.49 0.44
N ASN A 133 13.52 11.54 1.35
CA ASN A 133 12.77 11.33 2.59
C ASN A 133 11.27 11.02 2.43
N VAL A 134 10.71 10.92 1.22
CA VAL A 134 9.32 10.51 1.04
C VAL A 134 9.08 9.07 1.47
N PRO A 135 9.91 8.08 1.11
CA PRO A 135 9.67 6.69 1.52
C PRO A 135 9.63 6.52 3.05
N GLY A 136 10.53 7.17 3.77
CA GLY A 136 10.52 7.18 5.24
C GLY A 136 9.25 7.78 5.83
N LYS A 137 8.87 8.99 5.37
CA LYS A 137 7.62 9.62 5.83
C LYS A 137 6.36 8.85 5.42
N PHE A 138 6.41 8.14 4.29
CA PHE A 138 5.33 7.26 3.85
C PHE A 138 5.18 6.09 4.84
N ILE A 139 6.29 5.45 5.20
CA ILE A 139 6.33 4.39 6.21
C ILE A 139 5.82 4.90 7.57
N ASP A 140 6.16 6.12 7.99
CA ASP A 140 5.64 6.69 9.24
C ASP A 140 4.11 6.79 9.26
N VAL A 141 3.49 7.10 8.12
CA VAL A 141 2.02 7.13 7.99
C VAL A 141 1.44 5.71 8.05
N LEU A 142 2.08 4.72 7.43
CA LEU A 142 1.65 3.32 7.51
C LEU A 142 1.81 2.75 8.93
N GLU A 143 2.86 3.14 9.65
CA GLU A 143 3.07 2.77 11.04
C GLU A 143 1.93 3.29 11.92
N TRP A 144 1.55 4.55 11.73
CA TRP A 144 0.39 5.13 12.41
C TRP A 144 -0.91 4.39 12.06
N GLU A 145 -1.16 4.11 10.77
CA GLU A 145 -2.33 3.37 10.32
C GLU A 145 -2.42 1.99 10.99
N LEU A 146 -1.29 1.26 11.02
CA LEU A 146 -1.18 -0.03 11.68
C LEU A 146 -1.52 0.07 13.16
N GLN A 147 -0.98 1.06 13.88
CA GLN A 147 -1.28 1.28 15.29
C GLN A 147 -2.77 1.54 15.54
N GLU A 148 -3.43 2.32 14.69
CA GLU A 148 -4.87 2.58 14.82
C GLU A 148 -5.69 1.31 14.60
N ILE A 149 -5.30 0.46 13.63
CA ILE A 149 -5.93 -0.85 13.44
C ILE A 149 -5.78 -1.71 14.70
N MET A 150 -4.56 -1.81 15.25
CA MET A 150 -4.28 -2.68 16.40
C MET A 150 -4.99 -2.23 17.69
N LYS A 151 -5.32 -0.93 17.83
CA LYS A 151 -6.08 -0.40 18.98
C LYS A 151 -7.59 -0.65 18.89
N SER A 152 -8.13 -0.86 17.68
CA SER A 152 -9.56 -0.95 17.40
C SER A 152 -10.18 -2.27 17.84
#